data_AF-A0A418N5V6-F1
#
_entry.id   AF-A0A418N5V6-F1
#
_cell.length_a   1.000
_cell.length_b   1.000
_cell.length_c   1.000
_cell.angle_alpha   90.00
_cell.angle_beta   90.00
_cell.angle_gamma   90.00
#
_symmetry.space_group_name_H-M   'P 1'
#
loop_
_entity.id
_entity.type
_entity.pdbx_description
1 polymer ?
#
loop_
_entity_poly.entity_id
_entity_poly.type
_entity_poly.pdbx_seq_one_letter_code
_entity_poly.pdbx_strand_id
1 'polypeptide(L)'
;MKNFIAFLAIACCSLMTKAQDYYETSWISGEVKYTALIIFYEQDQAIVRVKYYANGADKLASFLCTYENFTKSDGSQDKFLNGVDAVIVRGPEGSTYSADNFYLKDLGNGNFQAYTVDDNGLAGSDITQYMKPMLYWVKMNPDALTKGYLDDYYNEDELLFKLLTYLNKGEVEYTTGNTAITSIALGMDQEYDTPLWSVVMSNLGSKAYSEQKIKEAALYPSDWIKEQWDLGYYITAVEYNADKNTYVVVMSKAYGMGPQSWKKSDVFPKDWITTKWNDYYYITEIACGGGEWYVFMDKNIGYTAQRWKTSYELPKEWITENWNDGYSITSANYGNGLWALSMSAGSNLGLQTWKTQYEYPIDWIREQSDNGYKITTVAYGNDMWFVVMSDGSTHASNRSTSNYTELPLDWIINNAN
;
A
#
# COMPACT_ATOMS: atom_id res chain seq x y z
N MET A 1 -16.32 -20.08 1.94
CA MET A 1 -14.85 -19.82 1.99
C MET A 1 -14.29 -19.30 0.66
N LYS A 2 -14.44 -19.99 -0.50
CA LYS A 2 -13.96 -19.46 -1.80
C LYS A 2 -14.60 -18.11 -2.19
N ASN A 3 -15.90 -17.95 -1.99
CA ASN A 3 -16.60 -16.68 -2.28
C ASN A 3 -16.17 -15.55 -1.34
N PHE A 4 -16.10 -15.83 -0.03
CA PHE A 4 -15.65 -14.86 0.98
C PHE A 4 -14.24 -14.30 0.70
N ILE A 5 -13.29 -15.14 0.26
CA ILE A 5 -11.93 -14.70 -0.10
C ILE A 5 -11.95 -13.78 -1.34
N ALA A 6 -12.78 -14.10 -2.35
CA ALA A 6 -12.90 -13.26 -3.54
C ALA A 6 -13.52 -11.88 -3.20
N PHE A 7 -14.52 -11.84 -2.33
CA PHE A 7 -15.11 -10.59 -1.85
C PHE A 7 -14.13 -9.77 -1.00
N LEU A 8 -13.31 -10.43 -0.17
CA LEU A 8 -12.31 -9.73 0.64
C LEU A 8 -11.24 -9.06 -0.26
N ALA A 9 -10.87 -9.70 -1.38
CA ALA A 9 -9.98 -9.09 -2.36
C ALA A 9 -10.61 -7.86 -3.02
N ILE A 10 -11.88 -7.94 -3.44
CA ILE A 10 -12.63 -6.80 -4.02
C ILE A 10 -12.72 -5.65 -3.01
N ALA A 11 -13.04 -5.95 -1.75
CA ALA A 11 -13.10 -4.97 -0.69
C ALA A 11 -11.75 -4.27 -0.48
N CYS A 12 -10.63 -5.00 -0.52
CA CYS A 12 -9.29 -4.40 -0.39
C CYS A 12 -8.99 -3.40 -1.52
N CYS A 13 -9.32 -3.73 -2.77
CA CYS A 13 -9.12 -2.82 -3.90
C CYS A 13 -10.02 -1.57 -3.80
N SER A 14 -11.28 -1.72 -3.34
CA SER A 14 -12.20 -0.59 -3.25
C SER A 14 -11.89 0.32 -2.07
N LEU A 15 -11.38 -0.21 -0.95
CA LEU A 15 -10.90 0.57 0.20
C LEU A 15 -9.83 1.59 -0.17
N MET A 16 -8.98 1.27 -1.15
CA MET A 16 -7.94 2.18 -1.62
C MET A 16 -8.49 3.26 -2.57
N THR A 17 -9.62 3.03 -3.24
CA THR A 17 -10.06 3.87 -4.38
C THR A 17 -11.26 4.76 -4.11
N LYS A 18 -12.00 4.55 -3.02
CA LYS A 18 -13.23 5.31 -2.70
C LYS A 18 -13.20 5.86 -1.28
N ALA A 19 -13.91 6.96 -1.05
CA ALA A 19 -14.21 7.43 0.29
C ALA A 19 -15.11 6.40 1.00
N GLN A 20 -14.64 5.90 2.15
CA GLN A 20 -15.32 4.83 2.88
C GLN A 20 -16.07 5.33 4.09
N ASP A 21 -17.23 4.72 4.32
CA ASP A 21 -18.07 5.00 5.48
C ASP A 21 -17.92 3.89 6.51
N TYR A 22 -17.44 4.30 7.69
CA TYR A 22 -17.20 3.44 8.84
C TYR A 22 -18.32 3.66 9.85
N TYR A 23 -18.86 2.57 10.40
CA TYR A 23 -19.88 2.63 11.45
C TYR A 23 -19.52 1.70 12.59
N GLU A 24 -19.89 2.11 13.80
CA GLU A 24 -19.96 1.21 14.95
C GLU A 24 -21.41 1.03 15.37
N THR A 25 -21.78 -0.19 15.71
CA THR A 25 -23.11 -0.52 16.22
C THR A 25 -23.05 -1.56 17.32
N SER A 26 -24.11 -1.63 18.13
CA SER A 26 -24.23 -2.63 19.19
C SER A 26 -25.68 -3.02 19.40
N TRP A 27 -25.91 -4.30 19.73
CA TRP A 27 -27.23 -4.85 20.02
C TRP A 27 -27.13 -5.95 21.08
N ILE A 28 -28.28 -6.39 21.57
CA ILE A 28 -28.40 -7.47 22.55
C ILE A 28 -29.28 -8.56 21.94
N SER A 29 -28.80 -9.80 21.99
CA SER A 29 -29.58 -10.99 21.64
C SER A 29 -29.45 -12.02 22.75
N GLY A 30 -30.58 -12.35 23.39
CA GLY A 30 -30.57 -13.11 24.65
C GLY A 30 -29.83 -12.35 25.76
N GLU A 31 -28.83 -13.00 26.36
CA GLU A 31 -27.98 -12.41 27.41
C GLU A 31 -26.64 -11.86 26.86
N VAL A 32 -26.44 -11.93 25.55
CA VAL A 32 -25.16 -11.56 24.91
C VAL A 32 -25.27 -10.18 24.28
N LYS A 33 -24.30 -9.32 24.59
CA LYS A 33 -24.08 -8.04 23.89
C LYS A 33 -23.09 -8.26 22.74
N TYR A 34 -23.42 -7.72 21.59
CA TYR A 34 -22.60 -7.71 20.38
C TYR A 34 -22.20 -6.27 20.07
N THR A 35 -20.97 -6.07 19.62
CA THR A 35 -20.50 -4.78 19.10
C THR A 35 -19.80 -5.03 17.77
N ALA A 36 -20.13 -4.23 16.77
CA ALA A 36 -19.64 -4.44 15.41
C ALA A 36 -19.02 -3.17 14.83
N LEU A 37 -17.90 -3.37 14.14
CA LEU A 37 -17.35 -2.43 13.17
C LEU A 37 -17.88 -2.82 11.78
N ILE A 38 -18.43 -1.84 11.08
CA ILE A 38 -19.01 -2.01 9.75
C ILE A 38 -18.27 -1.06 8.82
N ILE A 39 -17.73 -1.61 7.73
CA ILE A 39 -16.99 -0.86 6.73
C ILE A 39 -17.70 -1.04 5.41
N PHE A 40 -18.37 0.01 4.96
CA PHE A 40 -18.84 0.06 3.58
C PHE A 40 -17.60 0.22 2.71
N TYR A 41 -17.45 -0.69 1.75
CA TYR A 41 -16.37 -0.67 0.77
C TYR A 41 -16.90 -0.34 -0.63
N GLU A 42 -18.22 -0.39 -0.81
CA GLU A 42 -19.01 0.07 -1.94
C GLU A 42 -20.29 0.76 -1.42
N GLN A 43 -21.07 1.41 -2.29
CA GLN A 43 -22.30 2.10 -1.90
C GLN A 43 -23.33 1.17 -1.23
N ASP A 44 -23.34 -0.10 -1.62
CA ASP A 44 -24.32 -1.09 -1.20
C ASP A 44 -23.73 -2.35 -0.56
N GLN A 45 -22.42 -2.41 -0.37
CA GLN A 45 -21.74 -3.55 0.21
C GLN A 45 -20.86 -3.15 1.39
N ALA A 46 -20.91 -3.97 2.43
CA ALA A 46 -20.13 -3.76 3.63
C ALA A 46 -19.51 -5.06 4.14
N ILE A 47 -18.37 -4.94 4.80
CA ILE A 47 -17.81 -5.99 5.65
C ILE A 47 -18.12 -5.66 7.11
N VAL A 48 -18.55 -6.68 7.86
CA VAL A 48 -18.89 -6.55 9.28
C VAL A 48 -17.92 -7.39 10.10
N ARG A 49 -17.40 -6.81 11.18
CA ARG A 49 -16.61 -7.49 12.21
C ARG A 49 -17.33 -7.36 13.54
N VAL A 50 -17.80 -8.48 14.10
CA VAL A 50 -18.60 -8.49 15.33
C VAL A 50 -17.82 -9.15 16.45
N LYS A 51 -17.56 -8.39 17.52
CA LYS A 51 -16.99 -8.92 18.76
C LYS A 51 -18.10 -9.15 19.79
N TYR A 52 -17.97 -10.25 20.53
CA TYR A 52 -18.93 -10.63 21.57
C TYR A 52 -18.30 -11.62 22.54
N TYR A 53 -18.80 -11.65 23.77
CA TYR A 53 -18.41 -12.63 24.79
C TYR A 53 -19.56 -13.60 25.03
N ALA A 54 -19.32 -14.90 24.78
CA ALA A 54 -20.33 -15.91 24.97
C ALA A 54 -19.70 -17.25 25.36
N ASN A 55 -20.34 -17.96 26.29
CA ASN A 55 -19.87 -19.25 26.82
C ASN A 55 -18.44 -19.21 27.39
N GLY A 56 -18.10 -18.13 28.10
CA GLY A 56 -16.82 -18.01 28.80
C GLY A 56 -15.63 -17.58 27.93
N ALA A 57 -15.87 -17.15 26.69
CA ALA A 57 -14.80 -16.79 25.76
C ALA A 57 -15.17 -15.58 24.89
N ASP A 58 -14.16 -14.76 24.59
CA ASP A 58 -14.24 -13.73 23.55
C ASP A 58 -14.26 -14.37 22.17
N LYS A 59 -15.10 -13.80 21.30
CA LYS A 59 -15.28 -14.26 19.93
C LYS A 59 -15.33 -13.06 19.00
N LEU A 60 -14.81 -13.27 17.79
CA LEU A 60 -14.86 -12.33 16.69
C LEU A 60 -15.39 -13.07 15.46
N ALA A 61 -16.51 -12.60 14.94
CA ALA A 61 -17.07 -13.07 13.68
C ALA A 61 -16.85 -12.04 12.57
N SER A 62 -16.84 -12.51 11.33
CA SER A 62 -16.90 -11.66 10.14
C SER A 62 -17.96 -12.17 9.18
N PHE A 63 -18.65 -11.25 8.52
CA PHE A 63 -19.60 -11.55 7.45
C PHE A 63 -19.69 -10.38 6.49
N LEU A 64 -20.31 -10.62 5.34
CA LEU A 64 -20.57 -9.60 4.33
C LEU A 64 -22.02 -9.14 4.43
N CYS A 65 -22.26 -7.88 4.09
CA CYS A 65 -23.59 -7.32 3.95
C CYS A 65 -23.80 -6.74 2.56
N THR A 66 -25.01 -6.89 2.03
CA THR A 66 -25.45 -6.19 0.80
C THR A 66 -26.85 -5.62 1.01
N TYR A 67 -27.13 -4.42 0.48
CA TYR A 67 -28.48 -3.88 0.55
C TYR A 67 -29.45 -4.70 -0.32
N GLU A 68 -30.57 -5.11 0.28
CA GLU A 68 -31.69 -5.75 -0.39
C GLU A 68 -32.99 -4.98 -0.15
N ASN A 69 -33.88 -5.00 -1.14
CA ASN A 69 -35.18 -4.33 -1.06
C ASN A 69 -36.21 -5.23 -0.37
N PHE A 70 -37.11 -4.63 0.41
CA PHE A 70 -38.30 -5.26 0.93
C PHE A 70 -39.52 -4.35 0.78
N THR A 71 -40.72 -4.91 0.93
CA THR A 71 -42.00 -4.17 0.76
C THR A 71 -42.81 -4.21 2.04
N LYS A 72 -43.04 -3.05 2.64
CA LYS A 72 -43.84 -2.88 3.86
C LYS A 72 -45.31 -3.23 3.61
N SER A 73 -46.06 -3.50 4.67
CA SER A 73 -47.49 -3.84 4.61
C SER A 73 -48.34 -2.74 3.97
N ASP A 74 -47.89 -1.48 3.99
CA ASP A 74 -48.54 -0.34 3.35
C ASP A 74 -48.21 -0.20 1.85
N GLY A 75 -47.41 -1.12 1.29
CA GLY A 75 -46.97 -1.14 -0.10
C GLY A 75 -45.74 -0.29 -0.39
N SER A 76 -45.20 0.45 0.59
CA SER A 76 -43.95 1.20 0.41
C SER A 76 -42.73 0.27 0.38
N GLN A 77 -41.72 0.65 -0.40
CA GLN A 77 -40.46 -0.09 -0.49
C GLN A 77 -39.38 0.57 0.33
N ASP A 78 -38.49 -0.25 0.89
CA ASP A 78 -37.32 0.20 1.62
C ASP A 78 -36.22 -0.86 1.51
N LYS A 79 -35.05 -0.62 2.10
CA LYS A 79 -33.91 -1.52 2.03
C LYS A 79 -33.33 -1.88 3.39
N PHE A 80 -32.73 -3.06 3.48
CA PHE A 80 -32.01 -3.53 4.65
C PHE A 80 -30.67 -4.15 4.22
N LEU A 81 -29.69 -4.17 5.11
CA LEU A 81 -28.42 -4.87 4.91
C LEU A 81 -28.63 -6.35 5.22
N ASN A 82 -28.59 -7.18 4.18
CA ASN A 82 -28.66 -8.63 4.29
C ASN A 82 -27.27 -9.21 4.56
N GLY A 83 -27.10 -9.91 5.68
CA GLY A 83 -25.86 -10.52 6.12
C GLY A 83 -25.68 -11.93 5.55
N VAL A 84 -24.51 -12.23 5.00
CA VAL A 84 -24.19 -13.53 4.40
C VAL A 84 -22.75 -13.96 4.66
N ASP A 85 -22.46 -15.25 4.45
CA ASP A 85 -21.11 -15.83 4.52
C ASP A 85 -20.38 -15.62 5.86
N ALA A 86 -21.09 -15.77 6.98
CA ALA A 86 -20.50 -15.63 8.31
C ALA A 86 -19.41 -16.68 8.62
N VAL A 87 -18.31 -16.19 9.20
CA VAL A 87 -17.17 -16.99 9.66
C VAL A 87 -16.69 -16.52 11.02
N ILE A 88 -16.13 -17.44 11.82
CA ILE A 88 -15.40 -17.09 13.04
C ILE A 88 -13.94 -16.76 12.68
N VAL A 89 -13.49 -15.59 13.11
CA VAL A 89 -12.13 -15.07 12.94
C VAL A 89 -11.27 -15.38 14.17
N ARG A 90 -11.84 -15.15 15.37
CA ARG A 90 -11.22 -15.51 16.65
C ARG A 90 -12.25 -16.17 17.57
N GLY A 91 -11.82 -17.19 18.31
CA GLY A 91 -12.63 -17.86 19.32
C GLY A 91 -12.28 -19.34 19.46
N PRO A 92 -12.90 -20.05 20.41
CA PRO A 92 -12.71 -21.49 20.58
C PRO A 92 -13.04 -22.29 19.31
N GLU A 93 -12.32 -23.39 19.08
CA GLU A 93 -12.56 -24.31 17.97
C GLU A 93 -14.01 -24.81 17.96
N GLY A 94 -14.61 -24.91 16.77
CA GLY A 94 -16.01 -25.29 16.59
C GLY A 94 -17.03 -24.17 16.84
N SER A 95 -16.60 -22.96 17.16
CA SER A 95 -17.50 -21.80 17.21
C SER A 95 -18.12 -21.53 15.83
N THR A 96 -19.39 -21.13 15.82
CA THR A 96 -20.12 -20.72 14.62
C THR A 96 -20.82 -19.39 14.86
N TYR A 97 -21.13 -18.68 13.77
CA TYR A 97 -21.88 -17.44 13.78
C TYR A 97 -22.90 -17.44 12.64
N SER A 98 -24.09 -16.90 12.87
CA SER A 98 -25.07 -16.61 11.81
C SER A 98 -24.98 -15.13 11.50
N ALA A 99 -24.84 -14.76 10.24
CA ALA A 99 -24.76 -13.36 9.86
C ALA A 99 -26.04 -12.61 10.31
N ASP A 100 -25.87 -11.40 10.83
CA ASP A 100 -27.00 -10.57 11.20
C ASP A 100 -27.41 -9.68 10.03
N ASN A 101 -28.71 -9.38 9.97
CA ASN A 101 -29.25 -8.38 9.07
C ASN A 101 -29.52 -7.08 9.81
N PHE A 102 -29.36 -5.95 9.13
CA PHE A 102 -29.56 -4.63 9.74
C PHE A 102 -30.53 -3.77 8.90
N TYR A 103 -31.51 -3.17 9.56
CA TYR A 103 -32.35 -2.13 8.96
C TYR A 103 -32.02 -0.78 9.59
N LEU A 104 -31.82 0.23 8.74
CA LEU A 104 -31.49 1.59 9.13
C LEU A 104 -32.57 2.54 8.65
N LYS A 105 -33.23 3.21 9.57
CA LYS A 105 -34.10 4.33 9.28
C LYS A 105 -33.32 5.63 9.48
N ASP A 106 -33.03 6.30 8.38
CA ASP A 106 -32.41 7.62 8.38
C ASP A 106 -33.38 8.65 8.99
N LEU A 107 -32.91 9.36 10.02
CA LEU A 107 -33.65 10.44 10.68
C LEU A 107 -33.18 11.83 10.25
N GLY A 108 -32.20 11.90 9.35
CA GLY A 108 -31.51 13.12 8.93
C GLY A 108 -30.33 13.48 9.84
N ASN A 109 -29.44 14.32 9.31
CA ASN A 109 -28.25 14.83 10.01
C ASN A 109 -27.31 13.74 10.57
N GLY A 110 -27.24 12.58 9.90
CA GLY A 110 -26.38 11.46 10.31
C GLY A 110 -26.89 10.64 11.49
N ASN A 111 -28.15 10.85 11.91
CA ASN A 111 -28.78 10.06 12.96
C ASN A 111 -29.59 8.91 12.36
N PHE A 112 -29.44 7.73 12.94
CA PHE A 112 -30.14 6.52 12.49
C PHE A 112 -30.93 5.89 13.64
N GLN A 113 -32.13 5.42 13.33
CA GLN A 113 -32.78 4.36 14.10
C GLN A 113 -32.38 3.02 13.46
N ALA A 114 -31.69 2.18 14.23
CA ALA A 114 -31.15 0.92 13.74
C ALA A 114 -31.81 -0.29 14.40
N TYR A 115 -32.01 -1.33 13.61
CA TYR A 115 -32.66 -2.57 14.01
C TYR A 115 -31.89 -3.77 13.48
N THR A 116 -31.78 -4.83 14.28
CA THR A 116 -31.46 -6.15 13.74
C THR A 116 -32.71 -6.77 13.13
N VAL A 117 -32.57 -7.60 12.11
CA VAL A 117 -33.68 -8.30 11.45
C VAL A 117 -33.45 -9.82 11.54
N ASP A 118 -34.41 -10.53 12.11
CA ASP A 118 -34.36 -12.00 12.26
C ASP A 118 -34.57 -12.69 10.89
N ASP A 119 -33.67 -13.63 10.55
CA ASP A 119 -33.70 -14.42 9.31
C ASP A 119 -35.01 -15.18 9.10
N ASN A 120 -35.70 -15.54 10.18
CA ASN A 120 -37.00 -16.21 10.12
C ASN A 120 -38.08 -15.39 9.40
N GLY A 121 -37.82 -14.09 9.18
CA GLY A 121 -38.70 -13.15 8.49
C GLY A 121 -38.45 -12.92 7.01
N LEU A 122 -37.32 -13.37 6.49
CA LEU A 122 -36.87 -13.06 5.13
C LEU A 122 -37.71 -13.75 4.03
N ALA A 123 -38.55 -14.73 4.39
CA ALA A 123 -39.48 -15.39 3.47
C ALA A 123 -40.78 -14.59 3.20
N GLY A 124 -40.99 -13.46 3.90
CA GLY A 124 -42.14 -12.57 3.73
C GLY A 124 -41.76 -11.25 3.05
N SER A 125 -42.73 -10.54 2.47
CA SER A 125 -42.48 -9.24 1.82
C SER A 125 -42.14 -8.13 2.83
N ASP A 126 -42.71 -8.19 4.03
CA ASP A 126 -42.55 -7.19 5.09
C ASP A 126 -41.75 -7.74 6.28
N ILE A 127 -40.51 -7.27 6.41
CA ILE A 127 -39.57 -7.68 7.46
C ILE A 127 -39.76 -6.89 8.77
N THR A 128 -40.61 -5.85 8.80
CA THR A 128 -40.72 -4.91 9.94
C THR A 128 -41.13 -5.60 11.24
N GLN A 129 -41.95 -6.65 11.16
CA GLN A 129 -42.38 -7.45 12.30
C GLN A 129 -41.24 -8.25 12.97
N TYR A 130 -40.10 -8.37 12.30
CA TYR A 130 -38.91 -9.10 12.79
C TYR A 130 -37.78 -8.18 13.24
N MET A 131 -38.03 -6.86 13.25
CA MET A 131 -37.06 -5.86 13.65
C MET A 131 -36.93 -5.78 15.17
N LYS A 132 -35.71 -5.89 15.69
CA LYS A 132 -35.39 -5.65 17.10
C LYS A 132 -34.47 -4.43 17.22
N PRO A 133 -34.81 -3.44 18.08
CA PRO A 133 -34.04 -2.21 18.18
C PRO A 133 -32.61 -2.48 18.64
N MET A 134 -31.66 -1.81 18.01
CA MET A 134 -30.25 -1.81 18.40
C MET A 134 -29.99 -0.74 19.47
N LEU A 135 -28.87 -0.86 20.18
CA LEU A 135 -28.47 0.13 21.18
C LEU A 135 -28.06 1.44 20.52
N TYR A 136 -27.31 1.37 19.40
CA TYR A 136 -26.89 2.52 18.62
C TYR A 136 -26.39 2.11 17.24
N TRP A 137 -26.30 3.07 16.32
CA TRP A 137 -25.58 2.99 15.06
C TRP A 137 -24.95 4.36 14.79
N VAL A 138 -23.63 4.42 14.81
CA VAL A 138 -22.88 5.69 14.81
C VAL A 138 -21.88 5.70 13.69
N LYS A 139 -21.87 6.78 12.90
CA LYS A 139 -20.84 7.02 11.90
C LYS A 139 -19.53 7.39 12.59
N MET A 140 -18.47 6.67 12.28
CA MET A 140 -17.15 6.82 12.88
C MET A 140 -16.35 7.88 12.15
N ASN A 141 -15.57 8.67 12.89
CA ASN A 141 -14.47 9.44 12.30
C ASN A 141 -13.36 8.44 11.88
N PRO A 142 -12.88 8.44 10.63
CA PRO A 142 -11.75 7.61 10.21
C PRO A 142 -10.53 7.69 11.15
N ASP A 143 -10.24 8.86 11.74
CA ASP A 143 -9.13 9.04 12.69
C ASP A 143 -9.25 8.15 13.94
N ALA A 144 -10.49 7.76 14.31
CA ALA A 144 -10.77 6.90 15.46
C ALA A 144 -10.34 5.43 15.24
N LEU A 145 -10.11 5.02 13.98
CA LEU A 145 -9.62 3.68 13.62
C LEU A 145 -8.12 3.53 13.89
N THR A 146 -7.71 3.84 15.12
CA THR A 146 -6.33 3.66 15.57
C THR A 146 -5.95 2.19 15.59
N LYS A 147 -4.65 1.88 15.60
CA LYS A 147 -4.15 0.50 15.74
C LYS A 147 -4.85 -0.23 16.89
N GLY A 148 -4.86 0.36 18.09
CA GLY A 148 -5.48 -0.23 19.27
C GLY A 148 -7.00 -0.41 19.17
N TYR A 149 -7.71 0.40 18.37
CA TYR A 149 -9.13 0.17 18.09
C TYR A 149 -9.32 -1.00 17.12
N LEU A 150 -8.51 -1.07 16.06
CA LEU A 150 -8.60 -2.12 15.05
C LEU A 150 -8.20 -3.50 15.61
N ASP A 151 -7.32 -3.56 16.61
CA ASP A 151 -6.92 -4.81 17.29
C ASP A 151 -8.12 -5.57 17.91
N ASP A 152 -9.19 -4.86 18.27
CA ASP A 152 -10.43 -5.46 18.76
C ASP A 152 -11.21 -6.21 17.67
N TYR A 153 -11.03 -5.82 16.41
CA TYR A 153 -11.84 -6.29 15.26
C TYR A 153 -11.04 -7.06 14.20
N TYR A 154 -9.72 -7.05 14.27
CA TYR A 154 -8.82 -7.70 13.32
C TYR A 154 -7.57 -8.25 14.02
N ASN A 155 -6.91 -9.21 13.39
CA ASN A 155 -5.54 -9.58 13.73
C ASN A 155 -4.55 -8.73 12.92
N GLU A 156 -3.38 -8.43 13.51
CA GLU A 156 -2.38 -7.55 12.87
C GLU A 156 -1.84 -8.08 11.54
N ASP A 157 -1.88 -9.41 11.34
CA ASP A 157 -1.42 -10.06 10.12
C ASP A 157 -2.43 -9.95 8.97
N GLU A 158 -3.71 -9.66 9.26
CA GLU A 158 -4.76 -9.49 8.26
C GLU A 158 -4.46 -8.31 7.31
N LEU A 159 -4.65 -8.54 6.01
CA LEU A 159 -4.47 -7.51 4.99
C LEU A 159 -5.31 -6.25 5.28
N LEU A 160 -6.56 -6.45 5.68
CA LEU A 160 -7.49 -5.35 5.95
C LEU A 160 -7.04 -4.50 7.14
N PHE A 161 -6.44 -5.10 8.17
CA PHE A 161 -5.86 -4.35 9.28
C PHE A 161 -4.75 -3.41 8.78
N LYS A 162 -3.81 -3.95 8.00
CA LYS A 162 -2.68 -3.22 7.42
C LYS A 162 -3.11 -2.07 6.51
N LEU A 163 -4.13 -2.29 5.68
CA LEU A 163 -4.70 -1.24 4.82
C LEU A 163 -5.37 -0.14 5.63
N LEU A 164 -6.19 -0.49 6.63
CA LEU A 164 -6.87 0.48 7.48
C LEU A 164 -5.89 1.31 8.32
N THR A 165 -4.81 0.69 8.83
CA THR A 165 -3.74 1.43 9.52
C THR A 165 -3.04 2.40 8.60
N TYR A 166 -2.81 2.02 7.34
CA TYR A 166 -2.22 2.92 6.35
C TYR A 166 -3.14 4.10 6.05
N LEU A 167 -4.42 3.86 5.78
CA LEU A 167 -5.39 4.90 5.45
C LEU A 167 -5.53 5.95 6.57
N ASN A 168 -5.34 5.55 7.84
CA ASN A 168 -5.40 6.48 8.98
C ASN A 168 -4.05 7.15 9.28
N LYS A 169 -2.93 6.42 9.27
CA LYS A 169 -1.62 6.90 9.78
C LYS A 169 -0.57 7.13 8.70
N GLY A 170 -0.91 6.86 7.43
CA GLY A 170 0.03 6.83 6.32
C GLY A 170 1.15 5.82 6.54
N GLU A 171 0.92 4.73 7.29
CA GLU A 171 1.99 3.80 7.65
C GLU A 171 1.53 2.35 7.60
N VAL A 172 2.35 1.50 7.01
CA VAL A 172 2.15 0.05 7.00
C VAL A 172 3.46 -0.68 7.13
N GLU A 173 3.42 -1.80 7.86
CA GLU A 173 4.51 -2.75 8.02
C GLU A 173 4.04 -4.13 7.55
N TYR A 174 4.90 -4.84 6.81
CA TYR A 174 4.63 -6.21 6.37
C TYR A 174 5.93 -7.01 6.27
N THR A 175 5.81 -8.31 6.51
CA THR A 175 6.93 -9.25 6.36
C THR A 175 7.19 -9.53 4.88
N THR A 176 8.46 -9.73 4.54
CA THR A 176 8.89 -10.15 3.20
C THR A 176 9.43 -11.57 3.25
N GLY A 177 8.93 -12.43 2.37
CA GLY A 177 9.43 -13.80 2.22
C GLY A 177 10.68 -13.83 1.36
N ASN A 178 10.52 -13.65 0.05
CA ASN A 178 11.61 -13.53 -0.92
C ASN A 178 11.55 -12.24 -1.74
N THR A 179 10.40 -11.56 -1.73
CA THR A 179 10.11 -10.47 -2.63
C THR A 179 9.91 -9.19 -1.84
N ALA A 180 10.44 -8.09 -2.35
CA ALA A 180 10.36 -6.78 -1.71
C ALA A 180 10.31 -5.69 -2.77
N ILE A 181 9.75 -4.53 -2.42
CA ILE A 181 9.82 -3.32 -3.25
C ILE A 181 11.30 -2.93 -3.42
N THR A 182 11.71 -2.74 -4.68
CA THR A 182 13.07 -2.28 -5.02
C THR A 182 13.10 -1.01 -5.85
N SER A 183 11.97 -0.61 -6.43
CA SER A 183 11.85 0.66 -7.13
C SER A 183 10.37 1.04 -7.15
N ILE A 184 10.10 2.32 -6.88
CA ILE A 184 8.81 2.95 -7.08
C ILE A 184 9.04 4.19 -7.92
N ALA A 185 8.03 4.55 -8.72
CA ALA A 185 7.99 5.83 -9.39
C ALA A 185 6.54 6.30 -9.48
N LEU A 186 6.33 7.60 -9.35
CA LEU A 186 5.05 8.23 -9.66
C LEU A 186 5.21 9.09 -10.90
N GLY A 187 4.51 8.70 -11.95
CA GLY A 187 4.44 9.47 -13.18
C GLY A 187 3.03 9.92 -13.49
N MET A 188 2.83 10.36 -14.73
CA MET A 188 1.52 10.70 -15.26
C MET A 188 1.18 9.80 -16.43
N ASP A 189 -0.08 9.40 -16.49
CA ASP A 189 -0.71 9.00 -17.73
C ASP A 189 -1.17 10.26 -18.46
N GLN A 190 -0.45 10.62 -19.53
CA GLN A 190 -0.67 11.84 -20.29
C GLN A 190 -2.00 11.84 -21.07
N GLU A 191 -2.55 10.67 -21.37
CA GLU A 191 -3.84 10.58 -22.08
C GLU A 191 -5.00 10.99 -21.16
N TYR A 192 -4.93 10.59 -19.90
CA TYR A 192 -5.98 10.82 -18.90
C TYR A 192 -5.67 11.91 -17.88
N ASP A 193 -4.51 12.57 -17.98
CA ASP A 193 -4.02 13.56 -17.00
C ASP A 193 -4.16 13.04 -15.56
N THR A 194 -3.76 11.78 -15.36
CA THR A 194 -3.97 11.07 -14.09
C THR A 194 -2.64 10.51 -13.58
N PRO A 195 -2.32 10.68 -12.28
CA PRO A 195 -1.13 10.07 -11.71
C PRO A 195 -1.14 8.55 -11.85
N LEU A 196 0.01 8.01 -12.21
CA LEU A 196 0.21 6.58 -12.40
C LEU A 196 1.42 6.13 -11.60
N TRP A 197 1.18 5.33 -10.57
CA TRP A 197 2.25 4.64 -9.86
C TRP A 197 2.82 3.52 -10.71
N SER A 198 4.14 3.32 -10.66
CA SER A 198 4.82 2.10 -11.06
C SER A 198 5.54 1.54 -9.85
N VAL A 199 5.19 0.31 -9.45
CA VAL A 199 5.83 -0.38 -8.32
C VAL A 199 6.52 -1.63 -8.83
N VAL A 200 7.77 -1.80 -8.46
CA VAL A 200 8.60 -2.95 -8.80
C VAL A 200 8.93 -3.74 -7.54
N MET A 201 8.56 -5.00 -7.54
CA MET A 201 8.90 -5.97 -6.50
C MET A 201 9.84 -7.03 -7.06
N SER A 202 11.03 -7.13 -6.47
CA SER A 202 12.07 -8.06 -6.90
C SER A 202 12.18 -9.23 -5.94
N ASN A 203 12.40 -10.43 -6.47
CA ASN A 203 12.84 -11.57 -5.67
C ASN A 203 14.34 -11.45 -5.41
N LEU A 204 14.68 -11.19 -4.15
CA LEU A 204 16.03 -10.97 -3.66
C LEU A 204 16.55 -12.17 -2.84
N GLY A 205 15.74 -13.23 -2.74
CA GLY A 205 15.99 -14.40 -1.90
C GLY A 205 15.71 -14.18 -0.41
N SER A 206 15.59 -15.27 0.33
CA SER A 206 15.05 -15.33 1.70
C SER A 206 15.89 -14.65 2.80
N LYS A 207 16.95 -13.94 2.42
CA LYS A 207 17.88 -13.28 3.35
C LYS A 207 18.08 -11.80 3.08
N ALA A 208 17.50 -11.27 1.99
CA ALA A 208 17.71 -9.88 1.62
C ALA A 208 17.02 -8.94 2.61
N TYR A 209 15.70 -9.11 2.80
CA TYR A 209 14.90 -8.36 3.76
C TYR A 209 13.98 -9.27 4.54
N SER A 210 13.73 -8.94 5.81
CA SER A 210 12.73 -9.65 6.64
C SER A 210 11.40 -8.91 6.71
N GLU A 211 11.42 -7.59 6.64
CA GLU A 211 10.27 -6.70 6.78
C GLU A 211 10.45 -5.47 5.88
N GLN A 212 9.34 -4.91 5.38
CA GLN A 212 9.28 -3.59 4.76
C GLN A 212 8.24 -2.71 5.45
N LYS A 213 8.59 -1.44 5.56
CA LYS A 213 7.72 -0.36 6.03
C LYS A 213 7.53 0.66 4.93
N ILE A 214 6.30 1.15 4.79
CA ILE A 214 5.96 2.25 3.89
C ILE A 214 5.37 3.37 4.74
N LYS A 215 5.93 4.58 4.59
CA LYS A 215 5.45 5.79 5.24
C LYS A 215 5.05 6.82 4.19
N GLU A 216 3.81 7.27 4.22
CA GLU A 216 3.31 8.44 3.51
C GLU A 216 3.10 9.60 4.48
N ALA A 217 3.69 10.75 4.20
CA ALA A 217 3.60 11.92 5.06
C ALA A 217 3.71 13.24 4.27
N ALA A 218 3.00 14.28 4.69
CA ALA A 218 3.05 15.61 4.06
C ALA A 218 4.42 16.31 4.24
N LEU A 219 5.13 16.00 5.33
CA LEU A 219 6.49 16.45 5.58
C LEU A 219 7.43 15.26 5.48
N TYR A 220 8.63 15.48 4.93
CA TYR A 220 9.65 14.44 4.83
C TYR A 220 9.96 13.85 6.23
N PRO A 221 9.70 12.55 6.47
CA PRO A 221 9.54 12.00 7.82
C PRO A 221 10.89 11.67 8.49
N SER A 222 11.71 12.70 8.71
CA SER A 222 13.11 12.56 9.16
C SER A 222 13.26 11.89 10.53
N ASP A 223 12.35 12.17 11.47
CA ASP A 223 12.43 11.58 12.81
C ASP A 223 11.98 10.12 12.82
N TRP A 224 10.91 9.81 12.07
CA TRP A 224 10.48 8.41 11.84
C TRP A 224 11.60 7.58 11.18
N ILE A 225 12.31 8.13 10.19
CA ILE A 225 13.46 7.47 9.55
C ILE A 225 14.55 7.13 10.58
N LYS A 226 14.88 8.05 11.50
CA LYS A 226 15.89 7.81 12.54
C LYS A 226 15.45 6.69 13.48
N GLU A 227 14.19 6.71 13.91
CA GLU A 227 13.62 5.64 14.73
C GLU A 227 13.69 4.29 14.01
N GLN A 228 13.41 4.25 12.70
CA GLN A 228 13.48 3.02 11.92
C GLN A 228 14.92 2.55 11.69
N TRP A 229 15.89 3.45 11.52
CA TRP A 229 17.32 3.09 11.49
C TRP A 229 17.76 2.39 12.79
N ASP A 230 17.31 2.85 13.95
CA ASP A 230 17.61 2.21 15.24
C ASP A 230 17.02 0.79 15.34
N LEU A 231 15.99 0.48 14.53
CA LEU A 231 15.37 -0.84 14.42
C LEU A 231 15.96 -1.71 13.28
N GLY A 232 17.01 -1.22 12.60
CA GLY A 232 17.71 -1.95 11.53
C GLY A 232 17.04 -1.88 10.16
N TYR A 233 16.13 -0.93 9.96
CA TYR A 233 15.56 -0.62 8.66
C TYR A 233 16.46 0.36 7.90
N TYR A 234 16.45 0.33 6.57
CA TYR A 234 17.20 1.23 5.70
C TYR A 234 16.28 1.74 4.60
N ILE A 235 16.45 2.99 4.17
CA ILE A 235 15.71 3.55 3.03
C ILE A 235 16.11 2.77 1.78
N THR A 236 15.11 2.29 1.06
CA THR A 236 15.28 1.51 -0.17
C THR A 236 14.53 2.10 -1.36
N ALA A 237 13.55 2.97 -1.12
CA ALA A 237 12.92 3.75 -2.18
C ALA A 237 12.27 5.02 -1.60
N VAL A 238 12.32 6.11 -2.35
CA VAL A 238 11.63 7.35 -1.98
C VAL A 238 10.99 7.98 -3.21
N GLU A 239 9.73 8.36 -3.09
CA GLU A 239 9.02 9.09 -4.14
C GLU A 239 8.21 10.25 -3.55
N TYR A 240 8.03 11.31 -4.33
CA TYR A 240 7.19 12.44 -3.97
C TYR A 240 5.92 12.45 -4.80
N ASN A 241 4.78 12.48 -4.11
CA ASN A 241 3.48 12.66 -4.71
C ASN A 241 3.14 14.14 -4.75
N ALA A 242 3.32 14.75 -5.93
CA ALA A 242 3.04 16.17 -6.15
C ALA A 242 1.55 16.51 -5.98
N ASP A 243 0.65 15.62 -6.39
CA ASP A 243 -0.80 15.82 -6.33
C ASP A 243 -1.32 15.83 -4.89
N LYS A 244 -0.79 14.93 -4.05
CA LYS A 244 -1.13 14.87 -2.63
C LYS A 244 -0.24 15.76 -1.76
N ASN A 245 0.84 16.30 -2.32
CA ASN A 245 1.93 16.94 -1.59
C ASN A 245 2.45 16.07 -0.43
N THR A 246 2.71 14.79 -0.71
CA THR A 246 3.19 13.80 0.27
C THR A 246 4.48 13.13 -0.20
N TYR A 247 5.28 12.65 0.75
CA TYR A 247 6.45 11.80 0.52
C TYR A 247 6.08 10.37 0.84
N VAL A 248 6.38 9.45 -0.07
CA VAL A 248 6.31 8.00 0.16
C VAL A 248 7.72 7.49 0.37
N VAL A 249 8.01 7.01 1.58
CA VAL A 249 9.31 6.44 1.96
C VAL A 249 9.13 4.95 2.22
N VAL A 250 9.89 4.13 1.51
CA VAL A 250 9.99 2.69 1.74
C VAL A 250 11.29 2.41 2.48
N MET A 251 11.18 1.76 3.64
CA MET A 251 12.34 1.25 4.36
C MET A 251 12.28 -0.27 4.49
N SER A 252 13.42 -0.93 4.32
CA SER A 252 13.56 -2.38 4.38
C SER A 252 14.49 -2.81 5.50
N LYS A 253 14.08 -3.80 6.27
CA LYS A 253 14.88 -4.38 7.35
C LYS A 253 15.79 -5.45 6.78
N ALA A 254 17.08 -5.18 6.78
CA ALA A 254 18.09 -5.98 6.09
C ALA A 254 19.12 -6.53 7.06
N TYR A 255 19.56 -7.77 6.85
CA TYR A 255 20.68 -8.32 7.60
C TYR A 255 22.00 -7.89 6.95
N GLY A 256 22.83 -7.14 7.69
CA GLY A 256 24.21 -6.85 7.28
C GLY A 256 24.37 -5.73 6.26
N MET A 257 23.37 -4.85 6.08
CA MET A 257 23.60 -3.58 5.39
C MET A 257 24.53 -2.69 6.23
N GLY A 258 25.46 -2.00 5.57
CA GLY A 258 26.32 -1.04 6.23
C GLY A 258 25.58 0.25 6.61
N PRO A 259 26.27 1.20 7.25
CA PRO A 259 25.68 2.48 7.62
C PRO A 259 25.07 3.20 6.41
N GLN A 260 23.89 3.82 6.60
CA GLN A 260 23.24 4.72 5.65
C GLN A 260 23.40 6.17 6.08
N SER A 261 23.41 7.09 5.11
CA SER A 261 23.40 8.53 5.34
C SER A 261 22.56 9.20 4.26
N TRP A 262 21.91 10.31 4.59
CA TRP A 262 21.17 11.08 3.59
C TRP A 262 21.42 12.58 3.72
N LYS A 263 21.11 13.30 2.64
CA LYS A 263 21.21 14.75 2.57
C LYS A 263 19.98 15.34 1.89
N LYS A 264 19.34 16.25 2.62
CA LYS A 264 18.39 17.23 2.10
C LYS A 264 19.14 18.45 1.52
N SER A 265 18.74 18.93 0.35
CA SER A 265 19.34 20.13 -0.26
C SER A 265 18.50 20.72 -1.39
N ASP A 266 18.38 22.05 -1.46
CA ASP A 266 17.65 22.76 -2.53
C ASP A 266 18.33 22.61 -3.91
N VAL A 267 19.63 22.32 -3.90
CA VAL A 267 20.45 22.03 -5.09
C VAL A 267 21.07 20.64 -4.98
N PHE A 268 21.34 19.99 -6.12
CA PHE A 268 21.92 18.66 -6.12
C PHE A 268 23.27 18.65 -5.33
N PRO A 269 23.41 17.83 -4.27
CA PRO A 269 24.42 18.05 -3.23
C PRO A 269 25.81 17.45 -3.58
N LYS A 270 26.40 17.90 -4.69
CA LYS A 270 27.66 17.38 -5.25
C LYS A 270 28.85 17.33 -4.27
N ASP A 271 29.02 18.37 -3.45
CA ASP A 271 30.17 18.47 -2.53
C ASP A 271 30.03 17.50 -1.35
N TRP A 272 28.78 17.29 -0.90
CA TRP A 272 28.47 16.30 0.14
C TRP A 272 28.68 14.88 -0.39
N ILE A 273 28.21 14.57 -1.61
CA ILE A 273 28.44 13.28 -2.27
C ILE A 273 29.95 13.01 -2.39
N THR A 274 30.71 14.00 -2.85
CA THR A 274 32.18 13.87 -2.99
C THR A 274 32.86 13.61 -1.65
N THR A 275 32.41 14.28 -0.59
CA THR A 275 32.91 14.04 0.78
C THR A 275 32.58 12.61 1.23
N LYS A 276 31.34 12.15 0.98
CA LYS A 276 30.86 10.81 1.37
C LYS A 276 31.54 9.68 0.61
N TRP A 277 31.92 9.89 -0.66
CA TRP A 277 32.73 8.92 -1.40
C TRP A 277 34.09 8.65 -0.73
N ASN A 278 34.72 9.65 -0.10
CA ASN A 278 35.98 9.46 0.64
C ASN A 278 35.79 8.54 1.87
N ASP A 279 34.56 8.47 2.38
CA ASP A 279 34.17 7.60 3.50
C ASP A 279 33.59 6.25 3.04
N TYR A 280 33.68 5.94 1.74
CA TYR A 280 33.18 4.71 1.09
C TYR A 280 31.65 4.55 1.13
N TYR A 281 30.92 5.66 1.19
CA TYR A 281 29.49 5.67 0.95
C TYR A 281 29.23 5.85 -0.55
N TYR A 282 28.20 5.23 -1.08
CA TYR A 282 27.79 5.38 -2.48
C TYR A 282 26.29 5.66 -2.58
N ILE A 283 25.88 6.47 -3.55
CA ILE A 283 24.46 6.77 -3.82
C ILE A 283 23.70 5.48 -4.07
N THR A 284 22.64 5.25 -3.31
CA THR A 284 21.71 4.14 -3.48
C THR A 284 20.34 4.60 -3.89
N GLU A 285 19.95 5.82 -3.52
CA GLU A 285 18.70 6.41 -3.95
C GLU A 285 18.81 7.92 -4.12
N ILE A 286 18.08 8.44 -5.11
CA ILE A 286 17.92 9.87 -5.37
C ILE A 286 16.42 10.11 -5.47
N ALA A 287 15.92 11.09 -4.72
CA ALA A 287 14.56 11.57 -4.86
C ALA A 287 14.55 13.10 -4.93
N CYS A 288 13.50 13.65 -5.53
CA CYS A 288 13.23 15.08 -5.53
C CYS A 288 11.76 15.31 -5.19
N GLY A 289 11.49 16.25 -4.30
CA GLY A 289 10.12 16.55 -3.86
C GLY A 289 10.06 17.88 -3.13
N GLY A 290 8.95 18.60 -3.28
CA GLY A 290 8.77 19.91 -2.64
C GLY A 290 9.83 20.95 -3.00
N GLY A 291 10.50 20.82 -4.16
CA GLY A 291 11.58 21.71 -4.58
C GLY A 291 12.97 21.33 -4.05
N GLU A 292 13.12 20.19 -3.37
CA GLU A 292 14.34 19.79 -2.67
C GLU A 292 14.82 18.40 -3.12
N TRP A 293 16.14 18.23 -3.18
CA TRP A 293 16.80 16.95 -3.42
C TRP A 293 17.04 16.18 -2.13
N TYR A 294 16.82 14.88 -2.21
CA TYR A 294 17.07 13.91 -1.15
C TYR A 294 18.00 12.84 -1.73
N VAL A 295 19.26 12.83 -1.29
CA VAL A 295 20.26 11.85 -1.75
C VAL A 295 20.61 10.92 -0.61
N PHE A 296 20.46 9.63 -0.85
CA PHE A 296 20.74 8.54 0.09
C PHE A 296 22.00 7.81 -0.35
N MET A 297 22.90 7.56 0.59
CA MET A 297 24.14 6.85 0.35
C MET A 297 24.38 5.80 1.41
N ASP A 298 24.78 4.62 0.97
CA ASP A 298 25.05 3.46 1.82
C ASP A 298 26.50 3.02 1.72
N LYS A 299 26.99 2.44 2.80
CA LYS A 299 28.31 1.83 2.86
C LYS A 299 28.19 0.30 2.82
N ASN A 300 29.24 -0.38 2.34
CA ASN A 300 29.34 -1.85 2.27
C ASN A 300 28.28 -2.54 1.38
N ILE A 301 27.83 -1.87 0.32
CA ILE A 301 26.82 -2.40 -0.62
C ILE A 301 27.41 -3.08 -1.87
N GLY A 302 28.74 -3.24 -1.92
CA GLY A 302 29.44 -3.91 -3.03
C GLY A 302 29.87 -3.01 -4.19
N TYR A 303 29.42 -1.74 -4.24
CA TYR A 303 29.90 -0.79 -5.24
C TYR A 303 31.38 -0.47 -5.03
N THR A 304 32.14 -0.39 -6.12
CA THR A 304 33.60 -0.15 -6.08
C THR A 304 33.97 1.24 -6.60
N ALA A 305 33.18 1.80 -7.51
CA ALA A 305 33.30 3.15 -8.00
C ALA A 305 31.92 3.67 -8.41
N GLN A 306 31.72 4.98 -8.38
CA GLN A 306 30.46 5.60 -8.78
C GLN A 306 30.69 6.93 -9.48
N ARG A 307 29.80 7.26 -10.40
CA ARG A 307 29.72 8.53 -11.09
C ARG A 307 28.27 9.01 -11.05
N TRP A 308 28.06 10.31 -11.04
CA TRP A 308 26.72 10.90 -11.14
C TRP A 308 26.70 11.99 -12.20
N LYS A 309 25.52 12.30 -12.70
CA LYS A 309 25.30 13.42 -13.62
C LYS A 309 23.94 14.05 -13.38
N THR A 310 23.91 15.37 -13.37
CA THR A 310 22.68 16.15 -13.52
C THR A 310 22.61 16.77 -14.92
N SER A 311 21.42 16.83 -15.52
CA SER A 311 21.23 17.42 -16.85
C SER A 311 19.76 17.78 -17.09
N TYR A 312 19.49 18.77 -17.94
CA TYR A 312 18.12 19.13 -18.34
C TYR A 312 17.47 18.03 -19.17
N GLU A 313 18.25 17.40 -20.05
CA GLU A 313 17.81 16.27 -20.89
C GLU A 313 18.43 14.97 -20.38
N LEU A 314 17.79 13.82 -20.67
CA LEU A 314 18.37 12.53 -20.31
C LEU A 314 19.75 12.36 -20.98
N PRO A 315 20.84 12.14 -20.22
CA PRO A 315 22.20 12.22 -20.76
C PRO A 315 22.65 10.91 -21.44
N LYS A 316 22.04 10.59 -22.60
CA LYS A 316 22.21 9.32 -23.34
C LYS A 316 23.67 8.96 -23.70
N GLU A 317 24.43 9.94 -24.17
CA GLU A 317 25.86 9.75 -24.52
C GLU A 317 26.68 9.39 -23.28
N TRP A 318 26.46 10.10 -22.17
CA TRP A 318 27.13 9.82 -20.90
C TRP A 318 26.77 8.42 -20.38
N ILE A 319 25.51 8.00 -20.47
CA ILE A 319 25.11 6.63 -20.10
C ILE A 319 25.92 5.61 -20.91
N THR A 320 25.99 5.80 -22.23
CA THR A 320 26.68 4.88 -23.16
C THR A 320 28.18 4.80 -22.86
N GLU A 321 28.84 5.95 -22.63
CA GLU A 321 30.25 6.01 -22.24
C GLU A 321 30.51 5.26 -20.93
N ASN A 322 29.63 5.43 -19.93
CA ASN A 322 29.81 4.80 -18.62
C ASN A 322 29.50 3.30 -18.62
N TRP A 323 28.58 2.84 -19.47
CA TRP A 323 28.41 1.40 -19.72
C TRP A 323 29.67 0.78 -20.32
N ASN A 324 30.32 1.45 -21.28
CA ASN A 324 31.59 0.98 -21.85
C ASN A 324 32.72 0.92 -20.81
N ASP A 325 32.67 1.79 -19.80
CA ASP A 325 33.60 1.79 -18.66
C ASP A 325 33.22 0.77 -17.56
N GLY A 326 32.16 -0.03 -17.74
CA GLY A 326 31.75 -1.07 -16.79
C GLY A 326 30.93 -0.57 -15.59
N TYR A 327 30.34 0.62 -15.68
CA TYR A 327 29.37 1.12 -14.70
C TYR A 327 27.96 0.77 -15.14
N SER A 328 27.05 0.52 -14.20
CA SER A 328 25.61 0.33 -14.47
C SER A 328 24.81 1.45 -13.81
N ILE A 329 23.70 1.89 -14.41
CA ILE A 329 22.73 2.79 -13.78
C ILE A 329 22.19 2.13 -12.52
N THR A 330 22.29 2.85 -11.40
CA THR A 330 21.91 2.37 -10.07
C THR A 330 20.84 3.20 -9.39
N SER A 331 20.66 4.47 -9.80
CA SER A 331 19.52 5.28 -9.37
C SER A 331 19.33 6.42 -10.38
N ALA A 332 18.08 6.82 -10.58
CA ALA A 332 17.71 7.93 -11.43
C ALA A 332 16.43 8.58 -10.89
N ASN A 333 16.37 9.90 -10.93
CA ASN A 333 15.15 10.65 -10.61
C ASN A 333 15.14 11.96 -11.39
N TYR A 334 13.99 12.60 -11.46
CA TYR A 334 13.83 13.89 -12.11
C TYR A 334 13.12 14.85 -11.17
N GLY A 335 13.68 16.05 -11.06
CA GLY A 335 13.03 17.11 -10.30
C GLY A 335 13.80 18.40 -10.44
N ASN A 336 13.15 19.51 -10.07
CA ASN A 336 13.71 20.86 -10.26
C ASN A 336 14.20 21.12 -11.69
N GLY A 337 13.55 20.53 -12.69
CA GLY A 337 13.90 20.66 -14.10
C GLY A 337 15.16 19.90 -14.54
N LEU A 338 15.67 18.98 -13.71
CA LEU A 338 16.90 18.23 -14.00
C LEU A 338 16.68 16.74 -13.78
N TRP A 339 17.17 15.94 -14.72
CA TRP A 339 17.52 14.55 -14.48
C TRP A 339 18.73 14.48 -13.57
N ALA A 340 18.70 13.58 -12.58
CA ALA A 340 19.83 13.20 -11.76
C ALA A 340 20.01 11.69 -11.81
N LEU A 341 21.18 11.22 -12.26
CA LEU A 341 21.49 9.80 -12.40
C LEU A 341 22.77 9.46 -11.62
N SER A 342 22.81 8.27 -11.05
CA SER A 342 24.03 7.61 -10.58
C SER A 342 24.29 6.32 -11.35
N MET A 343 25.56 6.08 -11.69
CA MET A 343 26.03 4.82 -12.26
C MET A 343 27.18 4.28 -11.42
N SER A 344 27.16 2.99 -11.10
CA SER A 344 28.11 2.35 -10.18
C SER A 344 28.74 1.11 -10.80
N ALA A 345 30.04 0.93 -10.59
CA ALA A 345 30.78 -0.29 -10.88
C ALA A 345 30.67 -1.26 -9.70
N GLY A 346 30.74 -2.57 -9.96
CA GLY A 346 30.59 -3.61 -8.92
C GLY A 346 29.14 -3.85 -8.47
N SER A 347 28.16 -3.29 -9.19
CA SER A 347 26.73 -3.40 -8.88
C SER A 347 26.14 -4.80 -9.09
N ASN A 348 26.83 -5.68 -9.83
CA ASN A 348 26.36 -7.00 -10.27
C ASN A 348 25.05 -6.96 -11.09
N LEU A 349 24.72 -5.80 -11.68
CA LEU A 349 23.53 -5.64 -12.51
C LEU A 349 23.68 -6.22 -13.93
N GLY A 350 24.89 -6.58 -14.35
CA GLY A 350 25.10 -7.16 -15.68
C GLY A 350 24.87 -6.16 -16.82
N LEU A 351 24.39 -6.65 -17.95
CA LEU A 351 24.02 -5.81 -19.09
C LEU A 351 22.73 -5.05 -18.76
N GLN A 352 22.66 -3.82 -19.24
CA GLN A 352 21.48 -2.97 -19.10
C GLN A 352 20.92 -2.54 -20.44
N THR A 353 19.61 -2.36 -20.44
CA THR A 353 18.87 -1.68 -21.49
C THR A 353 17.93 -0.68 -20.85
N TRP A 354 17.60 0.41 -21.55
CA TRP A 354 16.65 1.39 -21.04
C TRP A 354 15.75 1.90 -22.16
N LYS A 355 14.58 2.41 -21.75
CA LYS A 355 13.65 3.09 -22.65
C LYS A 355 13.09 4.36 -21.99
N THR A 356 12.91 5.38 -22.82
CA THR A 356 12.10 6.56 -22.50
C THR A 356 10.85 6.60 -23.36
N GLN A 357 9.69 6.88 -22.77
CA GLN A 357 8.42 6.98 -23.50
C GLN A 357 7.43 7.86 -22.72
N TYR A 358 6.52 8.56 -23.42
CA TYR A 358 5.46 9.35 -22.78
C TYR A 358 4.48 8.46 -22.01
N GLU A 359 4.01 7.39 -22.64
CA GLU A 359 3.20 6.35 -22.02
C GLU A 359 4.07 5.33 -21.27
N TYR A 360 3.52 4.71 -20.23
CA TYR A 360 4.20 3.65 -19.49
C TYR A 360 4.56 2.48 -20.43
N PRO A 361 5.84 2.12 -20.59
CA PRO A 361 6.30 1.27 -21.69
C PRO A 361 6.09 -0.24 -21.45
N ILE A 362 4.86 -0.67 -21.12
CA ILE A 362 4.56 -2.04 -20.66
C ILE A 362 4.92 -3.13 -21.67
N ASP A 363 4.69 -2.92 -22.97
CA ASP A 363 5.00 -3.93 -23.98
C ASP A 363 6.49 -4.15 -24.15
N TRP A 364 7.28 -3.07 -24.07
CA TRP A 364 8.74 -3.16 -24.08
C TRP A 364 9.25 -3.84 -22.81
N ILE A 365 8.69 -3.52 -21.64
CA ILE A 365 9.03 -4.18 -20.38
C ILE A 365 8.79 -5.70 -20.49
N ARG A 366 7.65 -6.12 -21.05
CA ARG A 366 7.33 -7.54 -21.27
C ARG A 366 8.33 -8.21 -22.21
N GLU A 367 8.63 -7.58 -23.34
CA GLU A 367 9.61 -8.08 -24.31
C GLU A 367 10.99 -8.27 -23.66
N GLN A 368 11.48 -7.28 -22.89
CA GLN A 368 12.78 -7.39 -22.23
C GLN A 368 12.75 -8.40 -21.07
N SER A 369 11.63 -8.53 -20.37
CA SER A 369 11.41 -9.58 -19.37
C SER A 369 11.51 -10.97 -19.97
N ASP A 370 10.94 -11.20 -21.15
CA ASP A 370 11.07 -12.46 -21.90
C ASP A 370 12.52 -12.74 -22.33
N ASN A 371 13.30 -11.68 -22.56
CA ASN A 371 14.74 -11.75 -22.82
C ASN A 371 15.59 -11.89 -21.53
N GLY A 372 14.97 -12.03 -20.36
CA GLY A 372 15.66 -12.27 -19.09
C GLY A 372 16.12 -11.01 -18.36
N TYR A 373 15.71 -9.81 -18.79
CA TYR A 373 15.97 -8.57 -18.07
C TYR A 373 14.94 -8.31 -16.97
N LYS A 374 15.35 -7.62 -15.90
CA LYS A 374 14.53 -7.28 -14.74
C LYS A 374 14.56 -5.78 -14.54
N ILE A 375 13.45 -5.17 -14.11
CA ILE A 375 13.42 -3.73 -13.87
C ILE A 375 14.30 -3.40 -12.66
N THR A 376 15.22 -2.47 -12.81
CA THR A 376 16.15 -2.07 -11.73
C THR A 376 16.03 -0.61 -11.36
N THR A 377 15.49 0.22 -12.25
CA THR A 377 15.22 1.62 -11.97
C THR A 377 14.02 2.06 -12.79
N VAL A 378 13.06 2.69 -12.15
CA VAL A 378 11.98 3.44 -12.78
C VAL A 378 12.05 4.86 -12.28
N ALA A 379 11.91 5.82 -13.18
CA ALA A 379 11.73 7.22 -12.86
C ALA A 379 10.73 7.82 -13.84
N TYR A 380 10.12 8.94 -13.45
CA TYR A 380 9.30 9.74 -14.34
C TYR A 380 9.78 11.18 -14.28
N GLY A 381 9.86 11.84 -15.43
CA GLY A 381 10.40 13.18 -15.51
C GLY A 381 10.39 13.74 -16.92
N ASN A 382 10.29 15.06 -17.03
CA ASN A 382 10.21 15.75 -18.32
C ASN A 382 9.17 15.09 -19.26
N ASP A 383 7.98 14.83 -18.71
CA ASP A 383 6.84 14.16 -19.35
C ASP A 383 7.09 12.74 -19.87
N MET A 384 8.18 12.08 -19.46
CA MET A 384 8.51 10.73 -19.92
C MET A 384 8.81 9.79 -18.76
N TRP A 385 8.34 8.56 -18.91
CA TRP A 385 8.84 7.41 -18.17
C TRP A 385 10.28 7.12 -18.60
N PHE A 386 11.14 6.81 -17.64
CA PHE A 386 12.48 6.28 -17.83
C PHE A 386 12.59 4.94 -17.10
N VAL A 387 12.68 3.85 -17.85
CA VAL A 387 12.74 2.49 -17.32
C VAL A 387 14.08 1.86 -17.70
N VAL A 388 14.83 1.42 -16.70
CA VAL A 388 16.08 0.67 -16.86
C VAL A 388 15.83 -0.77 -16.44
N MET A 389 16.25 -1.70 -17.29
CA MET A 389 16.22 -3.12 -17.01
C MET A 389 17.61 -3.73 -17.13
N SER A 390 17.90 -4.70 -16.27
CA SER A 390 19.22 -5.34 -16.16
C SER A 390 19.12 -6.87 -16.13
N ASP A 391 20.10 -7.58 -16.66
CA ASP A 391 20.08 -9.06 -16.76
C ASP A 391 20.86 -9.79 -15.64
N GLY A 392 21.54 -9.04 -14.76
CA GLY A 392 22.40 -9.54 -13.70
C GLY A 392 21.70 -10.35 -12.59
N SER A 393 22.51 -10.92 -11.71
CA SER A 393 22.09 -11.94 -10.73
C SER A 393 21.52 -11.40 -9.42
N THR A 394 21.46 -10.08 -9.24
CA THR A 394 20.93 -9.46 -8.00
C THR A 394 19.45 -9.71 -7.80
N HIS A 395 18.71 -10.01 -8.88
CA HIS A 395 17.27 -10.27 -8.86
C HIS A 395 16.98 -11.60 -9.52
N ALA A 396 16.44 -12.57 -8.76
CA ALA A 396 16.03 -13.86 -9.31
C ALA A 396 14.85 -13.70 -10.28
N SER A 397 13.90 -12.83 -9.93
CA SER A 397 12.75 -12.46 -10.75
C SER A 397 12.26 -11.05 -10.41
N ASN A 398 11.42 -10.48 -11.27
CA ASN A 398 10.77 -9.19 -11.08
C ASN A 398 9.27 -9.32 -11.33
N ARG A 399 8.47 -8.63 -10.52
CA ARG A 399 7.06 -8.35 -10.79
C ARG A 399 6.86 -6.85 -10.68
N SER A 400 6.11 -6.28 -11.60
CA SER A 400 5.70 -4.88 -11.51
C SER A 400 4.22 -4.73 -11.73
N THR A 401 3.68 -3.65 -11.20
CA THR A 401 2.31 -3.20 -11.45
C THR A 401 2.30 -1.71 -11.69
N SER A 402 1.28 -1.24 -12.38
CA SER A 402 0.95 0.17 -12.48
C SER A 402 -0.45 0.42 -11.92
N ASN A 403 -0.63 1.47 -11.12
CA ASN A 403 -1.91 1.77 -10.50
C ASN A 403 -2.20 3.26 -10.50
N TYR A 404 -3.43 3.64 -10.87
CA TYR A 404 -3.83 5.04 -10.92
C TYR A 404 -4.05 5.61 -9.52
N THR A 405 -3.62 6.85 -9.33
CA THR A 405 -3.86 7.71 -8.16
C THR A 405 -3.22 7.25 -6.84
N GLU A 406 -3.31 5.96 -6.54
CA GLU A 406 -3.01 5.37 -5.24
C GLU A 406 -1.89 4.35 -5.32
N LEU A 407 -1.06 4.30 -4.29
CA LEU A 407 -0.05 3.26 -4.17
C LEU A 407 -0.77 1.90 -3.97
N PRO A 408 -0.48 0.87 -4.79
CA PRO A 408 -1.24 -0.39 -4.77
C PRO A 408 -0.80 -1.30 -3.61
N LEU A 409 -1.12 -0.90 -2.38
CA LEU A 409 -0.69 -1.57 -1.15
C LEU A 409 -1.20 -3.00 -1.00
N ASP A 410 -2.41 -3.26 -1.46
CA ASP A 410 -3.00 -4.59 -1.48
C ASP A 410 -2.18 -5.53 -2.37
N TRP A 411 -1.81 -5.08 -3.57
CA TRP A 411 -0.93 -5.82 -4.47
C TRP A 411 0.45 -6.01 -3.86
N ILE A 412 1.02 -4.97 -3.25
CA ILE A 412 2.34 -5.01 -2.60
C ILE A 412 2.36 -6.09 -1.50
N ILE A 413 1.43 -6.01 -0.54
CA ILE A 413 1.42 -6.90 0.63
C ILE A 413 1.17 -8.35 0.20
N ASN A 414 0.30 -8.56 -0.79
CA ASN A 414 0.02 -9.90 -1.32
C ASN A 414 1.19 -10.50 -2.12
N ASN A 415 2.09 -9.67 -2.68
CA ASN A 415 3.26 -10.14 -3.44
C ASN A 415 4.56 -10.17 -2.63
N ALA A 416 4.53 -9.79 -1.35
CA ALA A 416 5.71 -9.79 -0.49
C ALA A 416 6.17 -11.20 -0.07
N ASN A 417 5.27 -12.20 -0.07
CA ASN A 417 5.53 -13.55 0.47
C ASN A 417 5.46 -14.65 -0.59
#